data_AF-A0A502E139-F1
#
_entry.id   AF-A0A502E139-F1
#
_cell.length_a   1.000
_cell.length_b   1.000
_cell.length_c   1.000
_cell.angle_alpha   90.00
_cell.angle_beta   90.00
_cell.angle_gamma   90.00
#
_symmetry.space_group_name_H-M   'P 1'
#
loop_
_entity.id
_entity.type
_entity.pdbx_description
1 polymer ?
#
loop_
_entity_poly.entity_id
_entity_poly.type
_entity_poly.pdbx_seq_one_letter_code
_entity_poly.pdbx_strand_id
1 'polypeptide(L)'
;MSSADIAAHLRLLATGCVEWRVQHPVEKSYCMTFSRSDCSNPEREAREWLVDHKRRFPNSRHAGFEVAEVLVYNELERAALNAADVLDAHARSIFDVSRETGGPGK
;
A
#
# COMPACT_ATOMS: atom_id res chain seq x y z
N MET A 1 0.12 12.76 -24.37
CA MET A 1 0.13 11.69 -23.36
C MET A 1 -1.17 10.93 -23.47
N SER A 2 -1.09 9.62 -23.67
CA SER A 2 -2.23 8.72 -23.58
C SER A 2 -2.70 8.58 -22.12
N SER A 3 -3.92 8.07 -21.90
CA SER A 3 -4.39 7.74 -20.55
C SER A 3 -3.46 6.73 -19.84
N ALA A 4 -2.87 5.80 -20.60
CA ALA A 4 -1.89 4.86 -20.07
C ALA A 4 -0.59 5.54 -19.63
N ASP A 5 -0.11 6.54 -20.39
CA ASP A 5 1.08 7.31 -20.00
C ASP A 5 0.84 8.10 -18.70
N ILE A 6 -0.36 8.68 -18.55
CA ILE A 6 -0.75 9.41 -17.34
C ILE A 6 -0.85 8.45 -16.15
N ALA A 7 -1.49 7.29 -16.32
CA ALA A 7 -1.60 6.29 -15.26
C ALA A 7 -0.22 5.79 -14.81
N ALA A 8 0.70 5.53 -15.74
CA ALA A 8 2.07 5.16 -15.42
C ALA A 8 2.81 6.28 -14.66
N HIS A 9 2.62 7.54 -15.06
CA HIS A 9 3.23 8.68 -14.38
C HIS A 9 2.70 8.88 -12.96
N LEU A 10 1.39 8.72 -12.74
CA LEU A 10 0.80 8.79 -11.40
C LEU A 10 1.37 7.73 -10.46
N ARG A 11 1.55 6.48 -10.94
CA ARG A 11 2.17 5.41 -10.15
C ARG A 11 3.64 5.67 -9.84
N LEU A 12 4.36 6.30 -10.76
CA LEU A 12 5.76 6.68 -10.55
C LEU A 12 5.91 7.73 -9.45
N LEU A 13 4.97 8.68 -9.37
CA LEU A 13 5.01 9.77 -8.38
C LEU A 13 4.48 9.38 -7.01
N ALA A 14 3.61 8.37 -6.93
CA ALA A 14 3.13 7.81 -5.67
C ALA A 14 4.21 6.89 -5.06
N THR A 15 5.23 7.48 -4.46
CA THR A 15 6.38 6.74 -3.91
C THR A 15 6.10 6.10 -2.56
N GLY A 16 5.11 6.64 -1.82
CA GLY A 16 4.80 6.22 -0.47
C GLY A 16 5.92 6.51 0.52
N CYS A 17 5.76 6.03 1.74
CA CYS A 17 6.80 5.95 2.75
C CYS A 17 6.77 4.60 3.47
N VAL A 18 7.93 4.18 3.97
CA VAL A 18 8.05 2.94 4.74
C VAL A 18 7.75 3.21 6.20
N GLU A 19 6.81 2.46 6.75
CA GLU A 19 6.52 2.38 8.18
C GLU A 19 6.84 0.98 8.72
N TRP A 20 7.29 0.93 9.96
CA TRP A 20 7.43 -0.31 10.72
C TRP A 20 6.25 -0.44 11.67
N ARG A 21 5.48 -1.51 11.51
CA ARG A 21 4.26 -1.75 12.28
C ARG A 21 4.42 -2.94 13.20
N VAL A 22 3.90 -2.80 14.42
CA VAL A 22 3.65 -3.94 15.29
C VAL A 22 2.24 -4.43 15.00
N GLN A 23 2.14 -5.56 14.28
CA GLN A 23 0.89 -6.02 13.67
C GLN A 23 0.59 -7.49 13.94
N HIS A 24 -0.68 -7.84 13.80
CA HIS A 24 -1.14 -9.23 13.79
C HIS A 24 -0.67 -9.93 12.51
N PRO A 25 -0.08 -11.14 12.58
CA PRO A 25 0.55 -11.79 11.43
C PRO A 25 -0.43 -12.17 10.31
N VAL A 26 -1.70 -12.43 10.64
CA VAL A 26 -2.73 -12.81 9.65
C VAL A 26 -3.61 -11.61 9.26
N GLU A 27 -4.36 -11.06 10.21
CA GLU A 27 -5.28 -9.93 9.99
C GLU A 27 -4.61 -8.61 9.56
N LYS A 28 -3.29 -8.45 9.78
CA LYS A 28 -2.53 -7.23 9.51
C LYS A 28 -3.04 -5.97 10.23
N SER A 29 -3.92 -6.12 11.22
CA SER A 29 -4.26 -5.08 12.19
C SER A 29 -3.03 -4.73 13.04
N TYR A 30 -2.86 -3.47 13.42
CA TYR A 30 -1.65 -3.00 14.12
C TYR A 30 -1.98 -2.19 15.37
N CYS A 31 -1.06 -2.21 16.34
CA CYS A 31 -1.21 -1.46 17.60
C CYS A 31 -0.17 -0.35 17.78
N MET A 32 0.89 -0.34 16.98
CA MET A 32 1.96 0.67 17.03
C MET A 32 2.60 0.83 15.65
N THR A 33 3.05 2.04 15.33
CA THR A 33 3.74 2.40 14.09
C THR A 33 5.00 3.20 14.41
N PHE A 34 6.05 2.96 13.63
CA PHE A 34 7.33 3.67 13.74
C PHE A 34 7.76 4.08 12.34
N SER A 35 8.18 5.33 12.18
CA SER A 35 8.62 5.85 10.89
C SER A 35 9.90 6.67 11.02
N ARG A 36 10.51 6.99 9.86
CA ARG A 36 11.71 7.85 9.81
C ARG A 36 11.44 9.29 10.24
N SER A 37 10.18 9.75 10.25
CA SER A 37 9.85 11.08 10.78
C SER A 37 9.88 11.11 12.31
N ASP A 38 9.65 9.96 12.95
CA ASP A 38 9.57 9.87 14.41
C ASP A 38 10.93 9.54 15.03
N CYS A 39 11.75 8.77 14.32
CA CYS A 39 13.00 8.27 14.86
C CYS A 39 14.06 7.92 13.80
N SER A 40 15.31 7.83 14.25
CA SER A 40 16.45 7.55 13.36
C SER A 40 16.48 6.10 12.86
N ASN A 41 16.00 5.13 13.64
CA ASN A 41 15.98 3.71 13.27
C ASN A 41 14.64 3.06 13.68
N PRO A 42 13.58 3.25 12.87
CA PRO A 42 12.24 2.77 13.21
C PRO A 42 12.13 1.26 13.32
N GLU A 43 12.92 0.50 12.55
CA GLU A 43 12.93 -0.96 12.67
C GLU A 43 13.39 -1.39 14.07
N ARG A 44 14.55 -0.86 14.51
CA ARG A 44 15.12 -1.22 15.80
C ARG A 44 14.17 -0.86 16.93
N GLU A 45 13.62 0.35 16.92
CA GLU A 45 12.71 0.82 17.96
C GLU A 45 11.42 0.00 18.00
N ALA A 46 10.86 -0.37 16.84
CA ALA A 46 9.70 -1.26 16.79
C ALA A 46 9.99 -2.63 17.43
N ARG A 47 11.16 -3.21 17.14
CA ARG A 47 11.57 -4.50 17.70
C ARG A 47 11.80 -4.42 19.21
N GLU A 48 12.51 -3.39 19.67
CA GLU A 48 12.77 -3.16 21.10
C GLU A 48 11.46 -2.95 21.87
N TRP A 49 10.55 -2.16 21.33
CA TRP A 49 9.22 -1.96 21.89
C TRP A 49 8.45 -3.28 22.01
N LEU A 50 8.44 -4.10 20.96
CA LEU A 50 7.71 -5.38 20.99
C LEU A 50 8.29 -6.35 22.02
N VAL A 51 9.63 -6.39 22.15
CA VAL A 51 10.30 -7.21 23.17
C VAL A 51 9.91 -6.75 24.58
N ASP A 52 9.96 -5.44 24.86
CA ASP A 52 9.55 -4.91 26.16
C ASP A 52 8.06 -5.20 26.46
N HIS A 53 7.20 -5.01 25.47
CA HIS A 53 5.77 -5.25 25.58
C HIS A 53 5.46 -6.73 25.91
N LYS A 54 6.10 -7.68 25.21
CA LYS A 54 5.92 -9.12 25.49
C LYS A 54 6.45 -9.50 26.87
N ARG A 55 7.54 -8.88 27.34
CA ARG A 55 8.08 -9.11 28.68
C ARG A 55 7.14 -8.60 29.78
N ARG A 56 6.58 -7.40 29.62
CA ARG A 56 5.72 -6.76 30.61
C ARG A 56 4.30 -7.32 30.61
N PHE A 57 3.81 -7.74 29.44
CA PHE A 57 2.43 -8.19 29.24
C PHE A 57 2.35 -9.49 28.42
N PRO A 58 2.88 -10.61 28.96
CA PRO A 58 3.02 -11.88 28.21
C PRO A 58 1.69 -12.49 27.75
N ASN A 59 0.60 -12.21 28.45
CA ASN A 59 -0.74 -12.73 28.13
C ASN A 59 -1.66 -11.66 27.50
N SER A 60 -1.10 -10.54 27.03
CA SER A 60 -1.91 -9.53 26.35
C SER A 60 -2.44 -10.03 25.01
N ARG A 61 -3.54 -9.43 24.53
CA ARG A 61 -4.08 -9.70 23.19
C ARG A 61 -3.09 -9.44 22.04
N HIS A 62 -1.97 -8.74 22.31
CA HIS A 62 -0.92 -8.45 21.34
C HIS A 62 0.34 -9.33 21.49
N ALA A 63 0.34 -10.34 22.38
CA ALA A 63 1.50 -11.19 22.61
C ALA A 63 1.97 -11.95 21.35
N GLY A 64 1.03 -12.26 20.45
CA GLY A 64 1.28 -12.91 19.15
C GLY A 64 1.67 -11.96 18.02
N PHE A 65 1.81 -10.66 18.27
CA PHE A 65 2.10 -9.70 17.21
C PHE A 65 3.57 -9.79 16.76
N GLU A 66 3.82 -9.34 15.54
CA GLU A 66 5.12 -9.28 14.86
C GLU A 66 5.46 -7.84 14.45
N VAL A 67 6.73 -7.60 14.17
CA VAL A 67 7.19 -6.35 13.53
C VAL A 67 7.27 -6.58 12.03
N ALA A 68 6.64 -5.71 11.24
CA ALA A 68 6.64 -5.79 9.78
C ALA A 68 6.90 -4.43 9.14
N GLU A 69 7.63 -4.44 8.02
CA GLU A 69 7.82 -3.31 7.14
C GLU A 69 6.60 -3.17 6.21
N VAL A 70 6.03 -1.97 6.14
CA VAL A 70 4.82 -1.69 5.37
C VAL A 70 5.00 -0.40 4.58
N LEU A 71 4.81 -0.47 3.26
CA LEU A 71 4.74 0.70 2.40
C LEU A 71 3.35 1.34 2.54
N VAL A 72 3.32 2.61 2.92
CA VAL A 72 2.09 3.38 3.10
C VAL A 72 2.07 4.56 2.18
N TYR A 73 0.86 4.94 1.77
CA TYR A 73 0.63 6.10 0.91
C TYR A 73 -0.20 7.12 1.68
N ASN A 74 0.12 8.40 1.51
CA ASN A 74 -0.75 9.46 2.00
C ASN A 74 -2.06 9.53 1.18
N GLU A 75 -3.01 10.36 1.60
CA GLU A 75 -4.33 10.44 0.94
C GLU A 75 -4.23 10.86 -0.53
N LEU A 76 -3.31 11.78 -0.86
CA LEU A 76 -3.10 12.25 -2.22
C LEU A 76 -2.53 11.15 -3.11
N GLU A 77 -1.53 10.41 -2.63
CA GLU A 77 -0.93 9.28 -3.35
C GLU A 77 -1.95 8.17 -3.57
N ARG A 78 -2.78 7.84 -2.56
CA ARG A 78 -3.88 6.87 -2.73
C ARG A 78 -4.88 7.34 -3.79
N ALA A 79 -5.25 8.62 -3.77
CA ALA A 79 -6.15 9.18 -4.78
C ALA A 79 -5.52 9.10 -6.19
N ALA A 80 -4.23 9.38 -6.32
CA ALA A 80 -3.49 9.26 -7.57
C ALA A 80 -3.43 7.81 -8.09
N LEU A 81 -3.18 6.84 -7.21
CA LEU A 81 -3.19 5.42 -7.56
C LEU A 81 -4.59 4.95 -7.99
N ASN A 82 -5.63 5.34 -7.26
CA ASN A 82 -7.02 5.04 -7.64
C ASN A 82 -7.37 5.66 -9.00
N ALA A 83 -6.94 6.89 -9.26
CA ALA A 83 -7.14 7.53 -10.56
C ALA A 83 -6.41 6.80 -11.69
N ALA A 84 -5.18 6.31 -11.44
CA ALA A 84 -4.43 5.51 -12.39
C ALA A 84 -5.16 4.21 -12.76
N ASP A 85 -5.76 3.53 -11.77
CA ASP A 85 -6.53 2.31 -12.00
C ASP A 85 -7.80 2.55 -12.85
N VAL A 86 -8.48 3.67 -12.62
CA VAL A 86 -9.65 4.08 -13.44
C VAL A 86 -9.22 4.41 -14.88
N LEU A 87 -8.11 5.12 -15.06
CA LEU A 87 -7.57 5.45 -16.38
C LEU A 87 -7.21 4.21 -17.18
N ASP A 88 -6.63 3.19 -16.54
CA ASP A 88 -6.32 1.90 -17.17
C ASP A 88 -7.58 1.14 -17.58
N ALA A 89 -8.62 1.14 -16.72
CA ALA A 89 -9.89 0.49 -17.03
C ALA A 89 -10.55 1.13 -18.26
N HIS A 90 -10.55 2.47 -18.34
CA HIS A 90 -11.09 3.20 -19.49
C HIS A 90 -10.29 2.94 -20.76
N ALA A 91 -8.95 2.93 -20.67
CA ALA A 91 -8.10 2.62 -21.82
C ALA A 91 -8.42 1.23 -22.39
N ARG A 92 -8.60 0.21 -21.54
CA ARG A 92 -8.95 -1.16 -21.96
C ARG A 92 -10.35 -1.23 -22.58
N SER A 93 -11.33 -0.54 -22.01
CA SER A 93 -12.71 -0.54 -22.52
C SER A 93 -12.84 0.04 -23.93
N ILE A 94 -12.04 1.04 -24.30
CA ILE A 94 -12.05 1.64 -25.64
C ILE A 94 -11.56 0.65 -26.72
N PHE A 95 -10.64 -0.25 -26.36
CA PHE A 95 -10.12 -1.26 -27.29
C PHE A 95 -11.10 -2.42 -27.52
N ASP A 96 -11.94 -2.79 -26.55
CA ASP A 96 -12.94 -3.84 -26.72
C ASP A 96 -14.12 -3.40 -27.61
N VAL A 97 -14.58 -2.14 -27.48
CA VAL A 97 -15.67 -1.61 -28.34
C VAL A 97 -15.29 -1.57 -29.82
N SER A 98 -14.00 -1.36 -30.13
CA SER A 98 -13.51 -1.31 -31.52
C SER A 98 -13.42 -2.69 -32.19
N ARG A 99 -13.50 -3.80 -31.44
CA ARG A 99 -13.45 -5.17 -31.97
C ARG A 99 -14.82 -5.71 -32.40
N GLU A 100 -15.92 -5.18 -31.84
CA GLU A 100 -17.27 -5.70 -32.12
C GLU A 100 -17.93 -5.06 -33.36
N THR A 101 -17.40 -3.96 -33.90
CA THR A 101 -17.97 -3.30 -35.10
C THR A 101 -17.46 -3.87 -36.42
N GLY A 102 -16.59 -4.88 -36.40
CA GLY A 102 -16.06 -5.57 -37.59
C GLY A 102 -16.92 -6.76 -38.02
N GLY A 103 -18.18 -6.54 -38.39
CA GLY A 103 -19.04 -7.58 -38.97
C GLY A 103 -18.59 -7.97 -40.40
N PRO A 104 -18.68 -9.25 -40.80
CA PRO A 104 -18.23 -9.70 -42.12
C PRO A 104 -19.19 -9.19 -43.20
N GLY A 105 -18.66 -8.40 -44.13
CA GLY A 105 -19.36 -8.04 -45.36
C GLY A 105 -19.68 -9.31 -46.16
N LYS A 106 -20.95 -9.48 -46.51
CA LYS A 106 -21.40 -10.37 -47.58
C LYS A 106 -21.02 -9.80 -48.94
#